data_AF-A0A2M7IKT5-F1
#
_entry.id   AF-A0A2M7IKT5-F1
#
_cell.length_a   1.000
_cell.length_b   1.000
_cell.length_c   1.000
_cell.angle_alpha   90.00
_cell.angle_beta   90.00
_cell.angle_gamma   90.00
#
_symmetry.space_group_name_H-M   'P 1'
#
loop_
_entity.id
_entity.type
_entity.pdbx_description
1 polymer ?
#
loop_
_entity_poly.entity_id
_entity_poly.type
_entity_poly.pdbx_seq_one_letter_code
_entity_poly.pdbx_strand_id
1 'polypeptide(L)'
;MKILIFTEGTIIISSSKEKPRDYASYFPVKDAVNKIINWKNQGHEISYITSRKKREEIEIIKNILKKYNFPEGVLHYRERGEEYKDVVAGVKPDILIEDNCESIGAEEIIAPKLDPALKITCIIIPEFGGIDHLPDVL
;
A
#
# COMPACT_ATOMS: atom_id res chain seq x y z
N MET A 1 -6.09 10.50 -11.95
CA MET A 1 -4.76 10.21 -11.37
C MET A 1 -4.71 8.77 -10.92
N LYS A 2 -3.54 8.14 -11.01
CA LYS A 2 -3.25 6.81 -10.47
C LYS A 2 -2.62 6.93 -9.10
N ILE A 3 -3.26 6.33 -8.10
CA ILE A 3 -2.81 6.27 -6.72
C ILE A 3 -2.32 4.85 -6.47
N LEU A 4 -1.05 4.70 -6.09
CA LEU A 4 -0.47 3.44 -5.65
C LEU A 4 -0.33 3.45 -4.13
N ILE A 5 -0.93 2.47 -3.46
CA ILE A 5 -1.00 2.42 -2.01
C ILE A 5 -0.28 1.16 -1.50
N PHE A 6 0.71 1.33 -0.63
CA PHE A 6 1.32 0.21 0.07
C PHE A 6 0.30 -0.45 1.00
N THR A 7 0.29 -1.77 1.09
CA THR A 7 -0.80 -2.49 1.79
C THR A 7 -0.51 -2.65 3.28
N GLU A 8 0.43 -3.53 3.63
CA GLU A 8 0.76 -3.81 5.01
C GLU A 8 1.38 -2.60 5.72
N GLY A 9 0.99 -2.36 6.96
CA GLY A 9 1.51 -1.24 7.75
C GLY A 9 0.85 0.11 7.43
N THR A 10 0.36 0.27 6.19
CA THR A 10 -0.30 1.49 5.71
C THR A 10 -1.83 1.40 5.82
N ILE A 11 -2.48 0.44 5.13
CA ILE A 11 -3.96 0.33 5.06
C ILE A 11 -4.50 -0.95 5.67
N ILE A 12 -3.66 -1.96 5.87
CA ILE A 12 -3.99 -3.19 6.59
C ILE A 12 -2.91 -3.54 7.61
N ILE A 13 -3.31 -4.07 8.77
CA ILE A 13 -2.40 -4.50 9.84
C ILE A 13 -2.78 -5.88 10.37
N SER A 14 -1.80 -6.61 10.88
CA SER A 14 -1.98 -7.88 11.58
C SER A 14 -2.45 -7.63 13.03
N SER A 15 -3.36 -8.45 13.55
CA SER A 15 -3.76 -8.39 14.97
C SER A 15 -2.70 -8.91 15.92
N SER A 16 -1.69 -9.63 15.42
CA SER A 16 -0.57 -10.11 16.21
C SER A 16 0.76 -9.61 15.65
N LYS A 17 1.51 -8.88 16.48
CA LYS A 17 2.93 -8.56 16.22
C LYS A 17 3.83 -9.80 16.26
N GLU A 18 3.41 -10.86 16.97
CA GLU A 18 4.17 -12.09 17.15
C GLU A 18 3.94 -13.12 16.05
N LYS A 19 2.80 -13.04 15.34
CA LYS A 19 2.46 -13.91 14.21
C LYS A 19 2.15 -13.10 12.95
N PRO A 20 3.14 -12.39 12.38
CA PRO A 20 2.95 -11.60 11.15
C PRO A 20 2.61 -12.45 9.91
N ARG A 21 2.65 -13.79 10.04
CA ARG A 21 2.24 -14.77 9.01
C ARG A 21 0.85 -15.35 9.23
N ASP A 22 0.15 -14.97 10.31
CA ASP A 22 -1.26 -15.30 10.48
C ASP A 22 -2.12 -14.31 9.68
N TYR A 23 -2.07 -14.46 8.37
CA TYR A 23 -2.65 -13.50 7.43
C TYR A 23 -4.19 -13.40 7.54
N ALA A 24 -4.86 -14.43 8.08
CA ALA A 24 -6.29 -14.40 8.36
C ALA A 24 -6.67 -13.34 9.42
N SER A 25 -5.68 -12.91 10.20
CA SER A 25 -5.82 -11.93 11.27
C SER A 25 -5.72 -10.47 10.80
N TYR A 26 -5.46 -10.22 9.51
CA TYR A 26 -5.35 -8.87 8.98
C TYR A 26 -6.70 -8.16 8.93
N PHE A 27 -6.69 -6.88 9.26
CA PHE A 27 -7.85 -6.00 9.21
C PHE A 27 -7.46 -4.59 8.74
N PRO A 28 -8.42 -3.81 8.20
CA PRO A 28 -8.16 -2.44 7.78
C PRO A 28 -7.70 -1.55 8.93
N VAL A 29 -6.77 -0.64 8.66
CA VAL A 29 -6.42 0.41 9.62
C VAL A 29 -7.54 1.45 9.60
N LYS A 30 -8.26 1.57 10.71
CA LYS A 30 -9.31 2.59 10.91
C LYS A 30 -10.29 2.66 9.71
N ASP A 31 -10.52 3.83 9.13
CA ASP A 31 -11.50 4.05 8.05
C ASP A 31 -10.89 4.03 6.63
N ALA A 32 -9.72 3.41 6.46
CA ALA A 32 -8.99 3.36 5.20
C ALA A 32 -9.84 2.88 4.01
N VAL A 33 -10.77 1.95 4.23
CA VAL A 33 -11.66 1.43 3.18
C VAL A 33 -12.52 2.56 2.61
N ASN A 34 -13.25 3.28 3.46
CA ASN A 34 -14.13 4.37 3.00
C ASN A 34 -13.32 5.52 2.39
N LYS A 35 -12.13 5.80 2.92
CA LYS A 35 -11.21 6.80 2.36
C LYS A 35 -10.87 6.50 0.90
N ILE A 36 -10.46 5.26 0.61
CA ILE A 36 -10.07 4.85 -0.74
C ILE A 36 -11.29 4.73 -1.66
N ILE A 37 -12.45 4.30 -1.14
CA ILE A 37 -13.72 4.34 -1.89
C ILE A 37 -14.05 5.77 -2.32
N ASN A 38 -13.90 6.75 -1.43
CA ASN A 38 -14.15 8.15 -1.75
C ASN A 38 -13.21 8.65 -2.87
N TRP A 39 -11.91 8.35 -2.79
CA TRP A 39 -10.97 8.67 -3.87
C TRP A 39 -11.33 7.96 -5.18
N LYS A 40 -11.75 6.69 -5.14
CA LYS A 40 -12.21 5.97 -6.33
C LYS A 40 -13.43 6.66 -6.96
N ASN A 41 -14.39 7.10 -6.14
CA ASN A 41 -15.60 7.79 -6.59
C ASN A 41 -15.33 9.17 -7.21
N GLN A 42 -14.19 9.79 -6.89
CA GLN A 42 -13.71 11.01 -7.54
C GLN A 42 -13.04 10.75 -8.90
N GLY A 43 -12.95 9.49 -9.32
CA GLY A 43 -12.39 9.10 -10.61
C GLY A 43 -10.89 8.78 -10.57
N HIS A 44 -10.29 8.62 -9.39
CA HIS A 44 -8.91 8.15 -9.29
C HIS A 44 -8.81 6.64 -9.62
N GLU A 45 -7.74 6.25 -10.29
CA GLU A 45 -7.36 4.86 -10.48
C GLU A 45 -6.63 4.40 -9.20
N ILE A 46 -7.08 3.29 -8.61
CA ILE A 46 -6.49 2.75 -7.38
C ILE A 46 -5.70 1.50 -7.74
N SER A 47 -4.45 1.45 -7.32
CA SER A 47 -3.59 0.27 -7.35
C SER A 47 -2.94 0.07 -5.99
N TYR A 48 -2.51 -1.16 -5.74
CA TYR A 48 -1.94 -1.58 -4.46
C TYR A 48 -0.55 -2.16 -4.67
N ILE A 49 0.30 -2.09 -3.67
CA ILE A 49 1.58 -2.82 -3.63
C ILE A 49 1.73 -3.56 -2.30
N THR A 50 2.18 -4.81 -2.37
CA THR A 50 2.39 -5.66 -1.18
C THR A 50 3.84 -6.01 -0.98
N SER A 51 4.18 -6.24 0.28
CA SER A 51 5.45 -6.81 0.66
C SER A 51 5.62 -8.30 0.43
N ARG A 52 4.51 -9.02 0.14
CA ARG A 52 4.52 -10.45 -0.11
C ARG A 52 5.13 -10.80 -1.46
N LYS A 53 5.88 -11.91 -1.47
CA LYS A 53 6.58 -12.43 -2.66
C LYS A 53 6.07 -13.81 -3.08
N LYS A 54 5.55 -14.61 -2.13
CA LYS A 54 5.04 -15.94 -2.44
C LYS A 54 3.63 -15.83 -2.97
N ARG A 55 3.32 -16.62 -4.00
CA ARG A 55 1.99 -16.66 -4.63
C ARG A 55 0.86 -16.82 -3.61
N GLU A 56 0.99 -17.75 -2.68
CA GLU A 56 0.00 -17.99 -1.63
C GLU A 56 -0.25 -16.76 -0.76
N GLU A 57 0.82 -16.04 -0.38
CA GLU A 57 0.74 -14.84 0.43
C GLU A 57 0.10 -13.68 -0.34
N ILE A 58 0.45 -13.52 -1.61
CA ILE A 58 -0.15 -12.52 -2.51
C ILE A 58 -1.65 -12.75 -2.66
N GLU A 59 -2.08 -14.02 -2.85
CA GLU A 59 -3.50 -14.35 -2.94
C GLU A 59 -4.24 -14.07 -1.63
N ILE A 60 -3.58 -14.23 -0.47
CA ILE A 60 -4.18 -13.84 0.81
C ILE A 60 -4.41 -12.33 0.87
N ILE A 61 -3.43 -11.50 0.46
CA ILE A 61 -3.62 -10.04 0.42
C ILE A 61 -4.77 -9.66 -0.51
N LYS A 62 -4.88 -10.27 -1.71
CA LYS A 62 -6.03 -10.05 -2.60
C LYS A 62 -7.36 -10.41 -1.92
N ASN A 63 -7.40 -11.54 -1.22
CA ASN A 63 -8.59 -11.99 -0.51
C ASN A 63 -8.96 -11.05 0.66
N ILE A 64 -7.98 -10.48 1.36
CA ILE A 64 -8.20 -9.48 2.41
C ILE A 64 -8.80 -8.20 1.80
N LEU A 65 -8.19 -7.67 0.73
CA LEU A 65 -8.68 -6.48 0.05
C LEU A 65 -10.14 -6.67 -0.40
N LYS A 66 -10.43 -7.84 -0.98
CA LYS A 66 -11.80 -8.20 -1.37
C LYS A 66 -12.74 -8.37 -0.17
N LYS A 67 -12.32 -9.07 0.88
CA LYS A 67 -13.12 -9.34 2.09
C LYS A 67 -13.60 -8.05 2.75
N TYR A 68 -12.75 -7.03 2.80
CA TYR A 68 -13.07 -5.74 3.42
C TYR A 68 -13.58 -4.69 2.41
N ASN A 69 -13.92 -5.10 1.18
CA ASN A 69 -14.48 -4.24 0.14
C ASN A 69 -13.60 -3.03 -0.21
N PHE A 70 -12.27 -3.19 -0.19
CA PHE A 70 -11.39 -2.20 -0.81
C PHE A 70 -11.74 -2.07 -2.31
N PRO A 71 -11.66 -0.86 -2.89
CA PRO A 71 -11.90 -0.68 -4.32
C PRO A 71 -11.04 -1.60 -5.19
N GLU A 72 -11.62 -2.10 -6.27
CA GLU A 72 -10.89 -2.93 -7.22
C GLU A 72 -9.68 -2.17 -7.79
N GLY A 73 -8.55 -2.87 -7.83
CA GLY A 73 -7.26 -2.33 -8.26
C GLY A 73 -6.24 -3.45 -8.46
N VAL A 74 -5.19 -3.17 -9.23
CA VAL A 74 -4.10 -4.13 -9.45
C VAL A 74 -3.25 -4.22 -8.19
N LEU A 75 -3.01 -5.44 -7.70
CA LEU A 75 -2.04 -5.69 -6.62
C LEU A 75 -0.68 -6.02 -7.22
N HIS A 76 0.24 -5.07 -7.15
CA HIS A 76 1.64 -5.20 -7.55
C HIS A 76 2.48 -5.83 -6.43
N TYR A 77 3.54 -6.51 -6.82
CA TYR A 77 4.51 -7.12 -5.92
C TYR A 77 5.86 -7.19 -6.64
N ARG A 78 6.95 -7.26 -5.87
CA ARG A 78 8.31 -7.40 -6.41
C ARG A 78 8.59 -8.82 -6.86
N GLU A 79 9.10 -8.97 -8.07
CA GLU A 79 9.66 -10.22 -8.58
C GLU A 79 11.11 -10.43 -8.14
N ARG A 80 11.71 -11.57 -8.53
CA ARG A 80 13.08 -11.91 -8.14
C ARG A 80 14.06 -10.91 -8.76
N GLY A 81 14.75 -10.17 -7.90
CA GLY A 81 15.77 -9.19 -8.30
C GLY A 81 15.24 -7.76 -8.39
N GLU A 82 13.93 -7.55 -8.22
CA GLU A 82 13.34 -6.22 -8.14
C GLU A 82 13.37 -5.66 -6.71
N GLU A 83 13.66 -4.37 -6.62
CA GLU A 83 13.34 -3.54 -5.46
C GLU A 83 11.97 -2.87 -5.67
N TYR A 84 11.35 -2.40 -4.58
CA TYR A 84 10.06 -1.72 -4.69
C TYR A 84 10.10 -0.46 -5.56
N LYS A 85 11.23 0.28 -5.56
CA LYS A 85 11.42 1.43 -6.45
C LYS A 85 11.27 1.05 -7.92
N ASP A 86 11.68 -0.17 -8.30
CA ASP A 86 11.59 -0.65 -9.68
C ASP A 86 10.13 -0.95 -10.04
N VAL A 87 9.40 -1.58 -9.11
CA VAL A 87 7.95 -1.80 -9.25
C VAL A 87 7.21 -0.46 -9.40
N VAL A 88 7.47 0.51 -8.52
CA VAL A 88 6.84 1.83 -8.57
C VAL A 88 7.20 2.57 -9.87
N ALA A 89 8.45 2.50 -10.31
CA ALA A 89 8.89 3.09 -11.58
C ALA A 89 8.24 2.42 -12.81
N GLY A 90 7.91 1.12 -12.73
CA GLY A 90 7.14 0.42 -13.76
C GLY A 90 5.66 0.81 -13.77
N VAL A 91 5.05 0.98 -12.60
CA VAL A 91 3.63 1.38 -12.45
C VAL A 91 3.40 2.84 -12.84
N LYS A 92 4.36 3.72 -12.56
CA LYS A 92 4.32 5.18 -12.76
C LYS A 92 3.03 5.80 -12.19
N PRO A 93 2.79 5.68 -10.87
CA PRO A 93 1.65 6.36 -10.26
C PRO A 93 1.88 7.88 -10.22
N ASP A 94 0.79 8.65 -10.14
CA ASP A 94 0.86 10.07 -9.83
C ASP A 94 1.14 10.28 -8.34
N ILE A 95 0.56 9.42 -7.49
CA ILE A 95 0.72 9.45 -6.03
C ILE A 95 1.15 8.07 -5.52
N LEU A 96 2.20 8.02 -4.71
CA LEU A 96 2.58 6.87 -3.88
C LEU A 96 2.22 7.19 -2.43
N ILE A 97 1.45 6.30 -1.78
CA ILE A 97 1.18 6.35 -0.34
C ILE A 97 1.83 5.14 0.32
N GLU A 98 2.73 5.38 1.26
CA GLU A 98 3.42 4.33 2.03
C GLU A 98 3.61 4.78 3.48
N ASP A 99 3.90 3.83 4.37
CA ASP A 99 4.30 4.15 5.73
C ASP A 99 5.81 4.37 5.86
N ASN A 100 6.24 4.92 6.99
CA ASN A 100 7.64 5.22 7.24
C ASN A 100 8.48 4.03 7.74
N CYS A 101 7.93 2.81 7.75
CA CYS A 101 8.63 1.57 8.11
C CYS A 101 9.47 1.66 9.42
N GLU A 102 9.01 2.39 10.44
CA GLU A 102 9.77 2.61 11.68
C GLU A 102 10.22 1.31 12.37
N SER A 103 9.42 0.25 12.28
CA SER A 103 9.71 -1.04 12.92
C SER A 103 10.82 -1.86 12.25
N ILE A 104 11.13 -1.62 10.98
CA ILE A 104 12.10 -2.41 10.20
C ILE A 104 13.25 -1.57 9.62
N GLY A 105 13.12 -0.24 9.66
CA GLY A 105 14.14 0.72 9.25
C GLY A 105 13.73 1.53 8.02
N ALA A 106 14.05 2.84 8.04
CA ALA A 106 13.72 3.79 6.96
C ALA A 106 14.36 3.44 5.60
N GLU A 107 15.36 2.56 5.58
CA GLU A 107 15.96 1.98 4.38
C GLU A 107 14.95 1.20 3.53
N GLU A 108 13.81 0.77 4.08
CA GLU A 108 12.79 0.04 3.32
C GLU A 108 11.74 0.95 2.65
N ILE A 109 11.76 2.26 2.94
CA ILE A 109 10.86 3.26 2.33
C ILE A 109 11.25 3.46 0.86
N ILE A 110 10.25 3.53 -0.01
CA ILE A 110 10.41 3.60 -1.46
C ILE A 110 10.74 5.03 -1.90
N ALA A 111 10.02 6.02 -1.37
CA ALA A 111 10.08 7.41 -1.80
C ALA A 111 11.50 8.00 -1.88
N PRO A 112 12.40 7.81 -0.89
CA PRO A 112 13.76 8.33 -0.98
C PRO A 112 14.62 7.72 -2.09
N LYS A 113 14.22 6.54 -2.61
CA LYS A 113 14.95 5.78 -3.63
C LYS A 113 14.41 5.99 -5.05
N LEU A 114 13.32 6.72 -5.20
CA LEU A 114 12.73 7.00 -6.51
C LEU A 114 13.56 8.04 -7.26
N ASP A 115 13.66 7.87 -8.58
CA ASP A 115 14.22 8.89 -9.45
C ASP A 115 13.30 10.12 -9.46
N PRO A 116 13.77 11.31 -9.04
CA PRO A 116 12.98 12.54 -9.05
C PRO A 116 12.40 12.89 -10.44
N ALA A 117 13.02 12.42 -11.53
CA ALA A 117 12.51 12.62 -12.88
C ALA A 117 11.15 11.95 -13.15
N LEU A 118 10.76 10.96 -12.32
CA LEU A 118 9.46 10.30 -12.41
C LEU A 118 8.30 11.18 -11.95
N LYS A 119 8.56 12.29 -11.23
CA LYS A 119 7.56 13.27 -10.76
C LYS A 119 6.39 12.63 -9.99
N ILE A 120 6.68 11.64 -9.15
CA ILE A 120 5.70 10.96 -8.30
C ILE A 120 5.55 11.75 -7.00
N THR A 121 4.32 12.13 -6.65
CA THR A 121 4.03 12.70 -5.34
C THR A 121 4.04 11.58 -4.29
N CYS A 122 4.98 11.64 -3.36
CA CYS A 122 5.10 10.63 -2.31
C CYS A 122 4.50 11.17 -1.00
N ILE A 123 3.55 10.42 -0.43
CA ILE A 123 2.91 10.71 0.85
C ILE A 123 3.35 9.60 1.82
N ILE A 124 4.23 9.97 2.75
CA ILE A 124 4.70 9.07 3.80
C ILE A 124 3.85 9.29 5.05
N ILE A 125 3.22 8.23 5.54
CA ILE A 125 2.41 8.27 6.77
C ILE A 125 3.13 7.55 7.93
N PRO A 126 2.75 7.82 9.20
CA PRO A 126 3.26 7.03 10.31
C PRO A 126 2.88 5.55 10.18
N GLU A 127 3.81 4.65 10.50
CA GLU A 127 3.56 3.21 10.55
C GLU A 127 2.34 2.87 11.42
N PHE A 128 1.43 2.06 10.87
CA PHE A 128 0.15 1.68 11.49
C PHE A 128 -0.82 2.83 11.75
N GLY A 129 -0.50 4.05 11.30
CA GLY A 129 -1.29 5.25 11.52
C GLY A 129 -2.56 5.33 10.67
N GLY A 130 -2.57 4.65 9.52
CA GLY A 130 -3.66 4.69 8.55
C GLY A 130 -3.69 6.00 7.75
N ILE A 131 -4.60 6.06 6.79
CA ILE A 131 -4.70 7.15 5.80
C ILE A 131 -5.83 8.14 6.06
N ASP A 132 -6.59 7.96 7.14
CA ASP A 132 -7.81 8.74 7.43
C ASP A 132 -7.56 10.26 7.50
N HIS A 133 -6.37 10.63 7.97
CA HIS A 133 -5.94 12.03 8.14
C HIS A 133 -5.56 12.74 6.83
N LEU A 134 -5.40 11.99 5.73
CA LEU A 134 -5.18 12.58 4.40
C LEU A 134 -6.45 13.33 3.95
N PRO A 135 -6.39 14.25 2.99
CA PRO A 135 -7.58 14.96 2.54
C PRO A 135 -8.58 14.02 1.87
N ASP A 136 -9.87 14.35 1.98
CA ASP A 136 -10.93 13.61 1.29
C ASP A 136 -10.85 13.79 -0.22
N VAL A 137 -10.28 14.90 -0.70
CA VAL A 137 -10.07 15.20 -2.12
C VAL A 137 -8.56 15.25 -2.39
N LEU A 138 -8.08 14.45 -3.35
CA LEU A 138 -6.69 14.37 -3.77
C LEU A 138 -6.45 15.02 -5.13
#